data_AF-A0A2N3F4Y1-F1
#
_entry.id   AF-A0A2N3F4Y1-F1
#
_cell.length_a   1.000
_cell.length_b   1.000
_cell.length_c   1.000
_cell.angle_alpha   90.00
_cell.angle_beta   90.00
_cell.angle_gamma   90.00
#
_symmetry.space_group_name_H-M   'P 1'
#
loop_
_entity.id
_entity.type
_entity.pdbx_description
1 polymer ?
#
loop_
_entity_poly.entity_id
_entity_poly.type
_entity_poly.pdbx_seq_one_letter_code
_entity_poly.pdbx_strand_id
1 'polypeptide(L)'
;MPRLPTPPPASSPAIRKTMQGNRGKNTKPELHLRRLLREAGYPGYRLHWKNAPGHPDIAYPGRKVAIFVNGCFWHRCPLCKPPMPKSNNEFWEAKFAANQDRDLRQTEKLESTGWTVLVLWECQLKAHPGEEVARVVHALHG
;
A
#
# COMPACT_ATOMS: atom_id res chain seq x y z
N MET A 1 -15.05 -11.63 -8.57
CA MET A 1 -15.19 -10.35 -7.85
C MET A 1 -16.65 -9.94 -7.93
N PRO A 2 -17.40 -9.82 -6.83
CA PRO A 2 -18.66 -9.09 -6.87
C PRO A 2 -18.38 -7.69 -7.42
N ARG A 3 -19.23 -7.18 -8.31
CA ARG A 3 -19.11 -5.78 -8.75
C ARG A 3 -19.32 -4.89 -7.53
N LEU A 4 -18.38 -3.98 -7.29
CA LEU A 4 -18.56 -2.95 -6.26
C LEU A 4 -19.85 -2.18 -6.55
N PRO A 5 -20.59 -1.75 -5.51
CA PRO A 5 -21.71 -0.84 -5.69
C PRO A 5 -21.25 0.42 -6.42
N THR A 6 -22.15 1.07 -7.16
CA THR A 6 -21.83 2.32 -7.87
C THR A 6 -21.28 3.35 -6.87
N PRO A 7 -20.15 4.01 -7.16
CA PRO A 7 -19.59 5.02 -6.27
C PRO A 7 -20.61 6.14 -6.03
N PRO A 8 -20.99 6.39 -4.77
CA PRO A 8 -21.94 7.43 -4.45
C PRO A 8 -21.31 8.82 -4.61
N PRO A 9 -22.12 9.86 -4.85
CA PRO A 9 -21.61 11.22 -4.92
C PRO A 9 -20.96 11.62 -3.59
N ALA A 10 -19.95 12.49 -3.68
CA ALA A 10 -19.27 12.99 -2.49
C ALA A 10 -20.24 13.80 -1.61
N SER A 11 -20.20 13.54 -0.30
CA SER A 11 -21.10 14.17 0.68
C SER A 11 -20.91 15.68 0.82
N SER A 12 -19.78 16.23 0.35
CA SER A 12 -19.54 17.68 0.30
C SER A 12 -18.50 18.06 -0.76
N PRO A 13 -18.44 19.34 -1.18
CA PRO A 13 -17.39 19.84 -2.07
C PRO A 13 -15.98 19.63 -1.53
N ALA A 14 -15.79 19.73 -0.21
CA ALA A 14 -14.51 19.50 0.46
C ALA A 14 -14.09 18.02 0.38
N ILE A 15 -15.03 17.09 0.61
CA ILE A 15 -14.79 15.65 0.45
C ILE A 15 -14.51 15.32 -1.02
N ARG A 16 -15.23 15.93 -1.97
CA ARG A 16 -14.98 15.77 -3.41
C ARG A 16 -13.55 16.17 -3.77
N LYS A 17 -13.10 17.34 -3.33
CA LYS A 17 -11.74 17.84 -3.58
C LYS A 17 -10.67 16.93 -2.97
N THR A 18 -10.92 16.42 -1.76
CA THR A 18 -10.04 15.45 -1.10
C THR A 18 -9.94 14.16 -1.89
N MET A 19 -11.08 13.58 -2.30
CA MET A 19 -11.13 12.35 -3.08
C MET A 19 -10.47 12.49 -4.46
N GLN A 20 -10.63 13.65 -5.12
CA GLN A 20 -9.97 13.95 -6.39
C GLN A 20 -8.44 14.11 -6.26
N GLY A 21 -7.96 14.57 -5.10
CA GLY A 21 -6.54 14.71 -4.81
C GLY A 21 -5.83 13.38 -4.54
N ASN A 22 -6.58 12.31 -4.24
CA ASN A 22 -6.02 11.01 -3.94
C ASN A 22 -5.49 10.35 -5.22
N ARG A 23 -4.16 10.17 -5.27
CA ARG A 23 -3.47 9.52 -6.39
C ARG A 23 -3.19 8.07 -6.03
N GLY A 24 -3.32 7.18 -7.01
CA GLY A 24 -3.01 5.75 -6.84
C GLY A 24 -1.53 5.39 -6.98
N LYS A 25 -0.63 6.37 -7.12
CA LYS A 25 0.81 6.18 -7.27
C LYS A 25 1.57 7.44 -6.90
N ASN A 26 2.85 7.29 -6.53
CA ASN A 26 3.70 8.37 -6.03
C ASN A 26 3.03 9.11 -4.86
N THR A 27 2.40 8.35 -3.96
CA THR A 27 1.84 8.92 -2.74
C THR A 27 2.95 9.47 -1.84
N LYS A 28 2.59 10.33 -0.89
CA LYS A 28 3.56 10.87 0.08
C LYS A 28 4.35 9.78 0.82
N PRO A 29 3.73 8.71 1.37
CA PRO A 29 4.48 7.65 2.03
C PRO A 29 5.39 6.87 1.07
N GLU A 30 4.97 6.62 -0.17
CA GLU A 30 5.85 5.99 -1.18
C GLU A 30 7.09 6.83 -1.47
N LEU A 31 6.92 8.13 -1.69
CA LEU A 31 8.03 9.06 -1.95
C LEU A 31 8.96 9.16 -0.73
N HIS A 32 8.39 9.14 0.47
CA HIS A 32 9.16 9.14 1.71
C HIS A 32 10.02 7.88 1.84
N LEU A 33 9.44 6.70 1.68
CA LEU A 33 10.18 5.44 1.73
C LEU A 33 11.28 5.38 0.65
N ARG A 34 10.98 5.81 -0.57
CA ARG A 34 11.96 5.87 -1.67
C ARG A 34 13.18 6.71 -1.31
N ARG A 35 12.95 7.87 -0.67
CA ARG A 35 14.03 8.74 -0.20
C ARG A 35 14.88 8.02 0.86
N LEU A 36 14.22 7.44 1.86
CA LEU A 36 14.89 6.72 2.95
C LEU A 36 15.75 5.54 2.44
N LEU A 37 15.22 4.73 1.52
CA LEU A 37 15.97 3.61 0.93
C LEU A 37 17.21 4.07 0.16
N ARG A 38 17.12 5.20 -0.56
CA ARG A 38 18.27 5.79 -1.25
C ARG A 38 19.32 6.30 -0.27
N GLU A 39 18.90 7.02 0.77
CA GLU A 39 19.79 7.52 1.83
C GLU A 39 20.46 6.37 2.60
N ALA A 40 19.76 5.26 2.78
CA ALA A 40 20.28 4.05 3.43
C ALA A 40 21.20 3.18 2.55
N GLY A 41 21.47 3.58 1.30
CA GLY A 41 22.37 2.84 0.41
C GLY A 41 21.73 1.67 -0.35
N TYR A 42 20.40 1.64 -0.46
CA TYR A 42 19.65 0.63 -1.23
C TYR A 42 18.96 1.27 -2.46
N PRO A 43 19.70 1.76 -3.45
CA PRO A 43 19.15 2.19 -4.73
C PRO A 43 18.82 0.97 -5.62
N GLY A 44 18.34 1.23 -6.85
CA GLY A 44 18.20 0.19 -7.88
C GLY A 44 16.86 -0.57 -7.89
N TYR A 45 15.95 -0.26 -6.96
CA TYR A 45 14.59 -0.79 -6.98
C TYR A 45 13.82 -0.38 -8.25
N ARG A 46 12.79 -1.15 -8.58
CA ARG A 46 11.79 -0.87 -9.62
C ARG A 46 10.50 -0.39 -8.98
N LEU A 47 9.83 0.56 -9.62
CA LEU A 47 8.55 1.09 -9.16
C LEU A 47 7.40 0.45 -9.91
N HIS A 48 6.33 0.09 -9.22
CA HIS A 48 5.10 -0.50 -9.79
C HIS A 48 5.42 -1.59 -10.83
N TRP A 49 6.29 -2.52 -10.45
CA TRP A 49 6.92 -3.42 -11.42
C TRP A 49 5.88 -4.38 -12.02
N LYS A 50 5.64 -4.24 -13.33
CA LYS A 50 4.55 -4.93 -14.03
C LYS A 50 4.69 -6.45 -14.08
N ASN A 51 5.93 -6.96 -13.96
CA ASN A 51 6.21 -8.38 -14.05
C ASN A 51 6.03 -9.11 -12.71
N ALA A 52 5.88 -8.37 -11.60
CA ALA A 52 5.48 -8.94 -10.32
C ALA A 52 3.94 -8.96 -10.21
N PRO A 53 3.35 -10.05 -9.69
CA PRO A 53 1.95 -10.07 -9.30
C PRO A 53 1.61 -8.89 -8.38
N GLY A 54 0.51 -8.23 -8.65
CA GLY A 54 0.00 -7.13 -7.82
C GLY A 54 0.72 -5.79 -7.96
N HIS A 55 1.75 -5.68 -8.80
CA HIS A 55 2.44 -4.43 -9.11
C HIS A 55 2.92 -3.69 -7.85
N PRO A 56 3.79 -4.31 -7.03
CA PRO A 56 4.29 -3.73 -5.79
C PRO A 56 4.86 -2.33 -6.02
N ASP A 57 4.63 -1.43 -5.07
CA ASP A 57 5.05 -0.03 -5.16
C ASP A 57 6.56 0.07 -5.35
N ILE A 58 7.31 -0.77 -4.64
CA ILE A 58 8.75 -0.93 -4.76
C ILE A 58 9.08 -2.42 -4.87
N ALA A 59 9.92 -2.78 -5.84
CA ALA A 59 10.39 -4.14 -6.03
C ALA A 59 11.91 -4.20 -6.22
N TYR A 60 12.54 -5.24 -5.68
CA TYR A 60 13.90 -5.65 -5.98
C TYR A 60 13.90 -7.01 -6.69
N PRO A 61 13.75 -7.05 -8.03
CA PRO A 61 13.58 -8.32 -8.75
C PRO A 61 14.69 -9.33 -8.55
N GLY A 62 15.96 -8.89 -8.50
CA GLY A 62 17.10 -9.77 -8.28
C GLY A 62 17.13 -10.43 -6.90
N ARG A 63 16.47 -9.84 -5.90
CA ARG A 63 16.36 -10.36 -4.53
C ARG A 63 14.97 -10.92 -4.21
N LYS A 64 14.06 -10.89 -5.19
CA LYS A 64 12.63 -11.21 -5.04
C LYS A 64 11.97 -10.57 -3.81
N VAL A 65 12.29 -9.30 -3.52
CA VAL A 65 11.61 -8.54 -2.46
C VAL A 65 10.57 -7.60 -3.07
N ALA A 66 9.32 -7.73 -2.63
CA ALA A 66 8.20 -6.86 -3.01
C ALA A 66 7.74 -6.06 -1.80
N ILE A 67 7.58 -4.75 -1.96
CA ILE A 67 7.19 -3.83 -0.89
C ILE A 67 5.93 -3.09 -1.31
N PHE A 68 4.89 -3.21 -0.49
CA PHE A 68 3.64 -2.47 -0.60
C PHE A 68 3.58 -1.38 0.46
N VAL A 69 3.25 -0.16 0.04
CA VAL A 69 3.11 1.00 0.90
C VAL A 69 1.62 1.30 1.09
N ASN A 70 1.06 0.73 2.15
CA ASN A 70 -0.38 0.79 2.38
C ASN A 70 -0.79 2.06 3.12
N GLY A 71 -1.66 2.85 2.48
CA GLY A 71 -2.38 3.92 3.15
C GLY A 71 -3.34 3.36 4.20
N CYS A 72 -3.32 3.90 5.42
CA CYS A 72 -4.01 3.30 6.55
C CYS A 72 -5.52 3.26 6.33
N PHE A 73 -6.10 4.32 5.76
CA PHE A 73 -7.52 4.41 5.49
C PHE A 73 -8.00 3.38 4.45
N TRP A 74 -7.29 3.28 3.32
CA TRP A 74 -7.72 2.49 2.15
C TRP A 74 -7.62 0.99 2.36
N HIS A 75 -6.60 0.56 3.11
CA HIS A 75 -6.28 -0.84 3.38
C HIS A 75 -6.68 -1.26 4.80
N ARG A 76 -7.37 -0.39 5.55
CA ARG A 76 -7.90 -0.66 6.90
C ARG A 76 -6.81 -1.10 7.88
N CYS A 77 -5.83 -0.22 8.10
CA CYS A 77 -4.70 -0.47 8.99
C CYS A 77 -5.15 -1.01 10.36
N PRO A 78 -4.63 -2.18 10.78
CA PRO A 78 -5.00 -2.80 12.07
C PRO A 78 -4.46 -2.01 13.27
N LEU A 79 -3.39 -1.22 13.08
CA LEU A 79 -2.77 -0.40 14.12
C LEU A 79 -3.58 0.87 14.40
N CYS A 80 -3.94 1.59 13.33
CA CYS A 80 -4.66 2.86 13.46
C CYS A 80 -6.17 2.71 13.62
N LYS A 81 -6.74 1.56 13.18
CA LYS A 81 -8.18 1.28 13.17
C LYS A 81 -9.00 2.50 12.66
N PRO A 82 -8.75 2.95 11.41
CA PRO A 82 -9.37 4.16 10.90
C PRO A 82 -10.90 4.08 11.00
N PRO A 83 -11.59 5.18 11.36
CA PRO A 83 -13.04 5.14 11.53
C PRO A 83 -13.73 4.79 10.21
N MET A 84 -14.91 4.19 10.33
CA MET A 84 -15.77 3.98 9.17
C MET A 84 -16.34 5.33 8.72
N PRO A 85 -16.36 5.64 7.41
CA PRO A 85 -17.10 6.79 6.91
C PRO A 85 -18.57 6.68 7.35
N LYS A 86 -19.16 7.79 7.81
CA LYS A 86 -20.55 7.82 8.31
C LYS A 86 -21.61 7.78 7.20
N SER A 87 -21.19 8.01 5.95
CA SER A 87 -22.06 8.05 4.78
C SER A 87 -21.60 6.99 3.80
N ASN A 88 -22.55 6.41 3.07
CA ASN A 88 -22.29 5.42 2.04
C ASN A 88 -21.62 4.14 2.58
N ASN A 89 -22.04 3.69 3.76
CA ASN A 89 -21.39 2.61 4.50
C ASN A 89 -21.28 1.34 3.65
N GLU A 90 -22.37 0.91 3.00
CA GLU A 90 -22.39 -0.27 2.14
C GLU A 90 -21.32 -0.22 1.03
N PHE A 91 -21.18 0.93 0.36
CA PHE A 91 -20.13 1.13 -0.64
C PHE A 91 -18.73 1.02 -0.03
N TRP A 92 -18.52 1.64 1.13
CA TRP A 92 -17.22 1.61 1.81
C TRP A 92 -16.87 0.23 2.35
N GLU A 93 -17.83 -0.50 2.93
CA GLU A 93 -17.67 -1.90 3.36
C GLU A 93 -17.25 -2.77 2.19
N ALA A 94 -18.02 -2.75 1.11
CA ALA A 94 -17.71 -3.51 -0.10
C ALA A 94 -16.33 -3.14 -0.66
N LYS A 95 -16.01 -1.84 -0.71
CA LYS A 95 -14.72 -1.34 -1.22
C LYS A 95 -13.54 -1.77 -0.36
N PHE A 96 -13.66 -1.66 0.97
CA PHE A 96 -12.61 -2.08 1.88
C PHE A 96 -12.43 -3.59 1.90
N ALA A 97 -13.51 -4.36 1.82
CA ALA A 97 -13.44 -5.81 1.70
C ALA A 97 -12.73 -6.22 0.40
N ALA A 98 -13.13 -5.65 -0.74
CA ALA A 98 -12.51 -5.93 -2.03
C ALA A 98 -11.01 -5.54 -2.09
N ASN A 99 -10.62 -4.45 -1.43
CA ASN A 99 -9.22 -4.07 -1.30
C ASN A 99 -8.43 -5.12 -0.51
N GLN A 100 -8.88 -5.47 0.71
CA GLN A 100 -8.20 -6.46 1.56
C GLN A 100 -8.06 -7.81 0.86
N ASP A 101 -9.15 -8.29 0.25
CA ASP A 101 -9.17 -9.54 -0.49
C ASP A 101 -8.25 -9.51 -1.74
N ARG A 102 -8.12 -8.35 -2.41
CA ARG A 102 -7.12 -8.17 -3.47
C ARG A 102 -5.70 -8.22 -2.91
N ASP A 103 -5.43 -7.54 -1.82
CA ASP A 103 -4.10 -7.47 -1.23
C ASP A 103 -3.64 -8.85 -0.73
N LEU A 104 -4.55 -9.64 -0.14
CA LEU A 104 -4.30 -11.02 0.27
C LEU A 104 -3.90 -11.89 -0.92
N ARG A 105 -4.70 -11.94 -1.98
CA ARG A 105 -4.36 -12.72 -3.18
C ARG A 105 -3.06 -12.29 -3.85
N GLN A 106 -2.77 -10.99 -3.86
CA GLN A 106 -1.52 -10.48 -4.42
C GLN A 106 -0.32 -10.94 -3.61
N THR A 107 -0.45 -10.92 -2.28
CA THR A 107 0.56 -11.42 -1.33
C THR A 107 0.80 -12.92 -1.52
N GLU A 108 -0.27 -13.73 -1.49
CA GLU A 108 -0.18 -15.18 -1.68
C GLU A 108 0.46 -15.55 -3.04
N LYS A 109 0.12 -14.80 -4.10
CA LYS A 109 0.68 -15.03 -5.44
C LYS A 109 2.16 -14.65 -5.53
N LEU A 110 2.60 -13.62 -4.81
CA LEU A 110 4.00 -13.24 -4.71
C LEU A 110 4.78 -14.30 -3.91
N GLU A 111 4.29 -14.66 -2.73
CA GLU A 111 4.93 -15.64 -1.85
C GLU A 111 5.06 -17.01 -2.52
N SER A 112 4.01 -17.48 -3.20
CA SER A 112 4.05 -18.73 -3.97
C SER A 112 5.02 -18.72 -5.17
N THR A 113 5.47 -17.54 -5.61
CA THR A 113 6.52 -17.40 -6.64
C THR A 113 7.91 -17.12 -6.05
N GLY A 114 8.03 -17.27 -4.74
CA GLY A 114 9.26 -17.15 -3.96
C GLY A 114 9.66 -15.70 -3.67
N TRP A 115 8.69 -14.79 -3.61
CA TRP A 115 8.94 -13.41 -3.21
C TRP A 115 8.77 -13.24 -1.70
N THR A 116 9.65 -12.46 -1.10
CA THR A 116 9.44 -11.89 0.23
C THR A 116 8.56 -10.66 0.08
N VAL A 117 7.39 -10.68 0.71
CA VAL A 117 6.44 -9.56 0.68
C VAL A 117 6.53 -8.75 1.97
N LEU A 118 6.72 -7.45 1.85
CA LEU A 118 6.69 -6.50 2.96
C LEU A 118 5.53 -5.53 2.77
N VAL A 119 4.66 -5.44 3.77
CA VAL A 119 3.63 -4.40 3.85
C VAL A 119 4.06 -3.38 4.89
N LEU A 120 4.33 -2.16 4.41
CA LEU A 120 4.70 -1.02 5.25
C LEU A 120 3.53 -0.06 5.31
N TRP A 121 3.06 0.25 6.52
CA TRP A 121 1.92 1.14 6.71
C TRP A 121 2.36 2.59 6.75
N GLU A 122 1.55 3.50 6.18
CA GLU A 122 1.88 4.93 6.19
C GLU A 122 2.09 5.49 7.60
N CYS A 123 1.38 4.95 8.61
CA CYS A 123 1.54 5.37 10.00
C CYS A 123 2.89 4.95 10.58
N GLN A 124 3.37 3.75 10.25
CA GLN A 124 4.67 3.25 10.68
C GLN A 124 5.80 4.00 9.97
N LEU A 125 5.67 4.24 8.66
CA LEU A 125 6.64 5.07 7.92
C LEU A 125 6.74 6.51 8.46
N LYS A 126 5.64 7.04 9.03
CA LYS A 126 5.64 8.37 9.65
C LYS A 126 6.22 8.36 11.06
N ALA A 127 5.90 7.36 11.88
CA ALA A 127 6.27 7.32 13.29
C ALA A 127 7.66 6.70 13.52
N HIS A 128 7.99 5.65 12.77
CA HIS A 128 9.18 4.81 12.93
C HIS A 128 9.90 4.56 11.60
N PRO A 129 10.29 5.60 10.84
CA PRO A 129 10.87 5.42 9.50
C PRO A 129 12.14 4.55 9.51
N GLY A 130 12.99 4.67 10.53
CA GLY A 130 14.22 3.88 10.64
C GLY A 130 13.98 2.38 10.83
N GLU A 131 12.97 2.02 11.62
CA GLU A 131 12.59 0.62 11.86
C GLU A 131 12.04 -0.02 10.58
N GLU A 132 11.19 0.70 9.84
CA GLU A 132 10.64 0.22 8.57
C GLU A 132 11.72 0.05 7.50
N VAL A 133 12.72 0.95 7.45
CA VAL A 133 13.89 0.79 6.59
C VAL A 133 14.71 -0.43 7.01
N ALA A 134 14.97 -0.61 8.31
CA ALA A 134 15.71 -1.76 8.82
C ALA A 134 15.03 -3.09 8.45
N ARG A 135 13.69 -3.16 8.53
CA ARG A 135 12.90 -4.32 8.07
C ARG A 135 13.12 -4.61 6.58
N VAL A 136 13.12 -3.58 5.74
CA VAL A 136 13.42 -3.74 4.31
C VAL A 136 14.84 -4.24 4.09
N VAL A 137 15.82 -3.64 4.78
CA VAL A 137 17.23 -4.04 4.67
C VAL A 137 17.43 -5.49 5.08
N HIS A 138 16.84 -5.92 6.18
CA HIS A 138 16.89 -7.29 6.63
C HIS A 138 16.34 -8.25 5.57
N ALA A 139 15.16 -7.96 5.01
CA ALA A 139 14.57 -8.76 3.94
C ALA A 139 15.42 -8.81 2.66
N LEU A 140 16.23 -7.77 2.39
CA LEU A 140 17.14 -7.75 1.24
C LEU A 140 18.40 -8.59 1.47
N HIS A 141 18.75 -8.91 2.71
CA HIS A 141 19.97 -9.65 3.06
C HIS A 141 19.73 -11.12 3.45
N GLY A 142 18.48 -11.48 3.76
CA GLY A 142 18.13 -12.84 4.17
C GLY A 142 18.37 -13.04 5.66
#